data_AF-A0A7S3WAF4-F1
#
_entry.id   AF-A0A7S3WAF4-F1
#
_cell.length_a   1.000
_cell.length_b   1.000
_cell.length_c   1.000
_cell.angle_alpha   90.00
_cell.angle_beta   90.00
_cell.angle_gamma   90.00
#
_symmetry.space_group_name_H-M   'P 1'
#
loop_
_entity.id
_entity.type
_entity.pdbx_description
1 polymer ?
#
loop_
_entity_poly.entity_id
_entity_poly.type
_entity_poly.pdbx_seq_one_letter_code
_entity_poly.pdbx_strand_id
1 'polypeptide(L)'
;MPVRNASLLIRSLRFMLDKWPRLVAEYKPAFGTIFEQYLGDYSHWGYCDLDMVAGNLPLFIERAELAEHDIVTYSWGDVDALYLRGQWTVHRNARDISTLWKGCPHLGSELQKELLLKVAWVRRMESKGMKSYPKRFQSAEGCYSHAAAQMPGIRIKMAHKQFVGLSVPSEEVVYVIRGAVWQCPADAHVSVDELAKHSQQPCSASLPGVQEALGTRLPLRVSSEGCGKWMPVEYRMCASLPEPPERERDTVSFSIELEGGQFYAQRFRTTLRVLDNGCRQGAFFHMQEWKKLWDFSSHGVDPLELSPGTDPPSFLPSFTISTDGVALLT
;
A
#
# COMPACT_ATOMS: atom_id res chain seq x y z
N MET A 1 -28.45 -10.98 0.70
CA MET A 1 -28.88 -11.32 -0.67
C MET A 1 -29.72 -12.59 -0.62
N PRO A 2 -30.81 -12.72 -1.40
CA PRO A 2 -31.62 -13.94 -1.41
C PRO A 2 -30.84 -15.11 -2.02
N VAL A 3 -31.00 -16.29 -1.43
CA VAL A 3 -30.23 -17.52 -1.66
C VAL A 3 -30.22 -18.03 -3.12
N ARG A 4 -31.16 -17.60 -3.98
CA ARG A 4 -31.31 -18.11 -5.35
C ARG A 4 -30.14 -17.77 -6.30
N ASN A 5 -29.37 -16.71 -6.06
CA ASN A 5 -28.24 -16.31 -6.93
C ASN A 5 -26.86 -16.65 -6.37
N ALA A 6 -26.77 -17.19 -5.15
CA ALA A 6 -25.48 -17.49 -4.51
C ALA A 6 -24.67 -18.53 -5.30
N SER A 7 -25.32 -19.58 -5.82
CA SER A 7 -24.67 -20.64 -6.59
C SER A 7 -24.02 -20.13 -7.88
N LEU A 8 -24.66 -19.18 -8.58
CA LEU A 8 -24.12 -18.58 -9.79
C LEU A 8 -22.90 -17.71 -9.45
N LEU A 9 -23.03 -16.86 -8.44
CA LEU A 9 -21.93 -16.02 -7.94
C LEU A 9 -20.70 -16.83 -7.56
N ILE A 10 -20.88 -17.89 -6.76
CA ILE A 10 -19.79 -18.76 -6.32
C ILE A 10 -19.11 -19.43 -7.51
N ARG A 11 -19.88 -19.95 -8.48
CA ARG A 11 -19.31 -20.57 -9.69
C ARG A 11 -18.53 -19.57 -10.52
N SER A 12 -19.05 -18.35 -10.70
CA SER A 12 -18.36 -17.29 -11.44
C SER A 12 -17.09 -16.83 -10.73
N LEU A 13 -17.12 -16.62 -9.40
CA LEU A 13 -15.94 -16.27 -8.61
C LEU A 13 -14.86 -17.34 -8.71
N ARG A 14 -15.21 -18.62 -8.49
CA ARG A 14 -14.27 -19.74 -8.61
C ARG A 14 -13.65 -19.78 -10.00
N PHE A 15 -14.47 -19.74 -11.05
CA PHE A 15 -13.97 -19.70 -12.42
C PHE A 15 -12.99 -18.55 -12.65
N MET A 16 -13.30 -17.35 -12.17
CA MET A 16 -12.43 -16.19 -12.36
C MET A 16 -11.14 -16.27 -11.55
N LEU A 17 -11.19 -16.75 -10.31
CA LEU A 17 -10.00 -16.92 -9.46
C LEU A 17 -9.10 -18.07 -9.95
N ASP A 18 -9.68 -19.17 -10.42
CA ASP A 18 -8.93 -20.28 -11.04
C ASP A 18 -8.22 -19.81 -12.32
N LYS A 19 -8.90 -18.98 -13.12
CA LYS A 19 -8.31 -18.40 -14.34
C LYS A 19 -7.25 -17.35 -14.00
N TRP A 20 -7.56 -16.42 -13.11
CA TRP A 20 -6.72 -15.25 -12.78
C TRP A 20 -6.68 -15.00 -11.27
N PRO A 21 -5.79 -15.68 -10.53
CA PRO A 21 -5.69 -15.55 -9.07
C PRO A 21 -5.47 -14.11 -8.59
N ARG A 22 -4.75 -13.29 -9.38
CA ARG A 22 -4.50 -11.87 -9.09
C ARG A 22 -5.79 -11.02 -8.95
N LEU A 23 -6.93 -11.49 -9.44
CA LEU A 23 -8.23 -10.82 -9.23
C LEU A 23 -8.60 -10.70 -7.76
N VAL A 24 -8.03 -11.52 -6.87
CA VAL A 24 -8.21 -11.37 -5.42
C VAL A 24 -7.91 -9.94 -4.94
N ALA A 25 -6.99 -9.24 -5.60
CA ALA A 25 -6.62 -7.87 -5.27
C ALA A 25 -7.79 -6.86 -5.44
N GLU A 26 -8.76 -7.12 -6.32
CA GLU A 26 -9.96 -6.28 -6.48
C GLU A 26 -10.82 -6.27 -5.20
N TYR A 27 -10.74 -7.34 -4.41
CA TYR A 27 -11.58 -7.56 -3.23
C TYR A 27 -10.91 -7.15 -1.92
N LYS A 28 -9.69 -6.58 -1.95
CA LYS A 28 -8.98 -6.09 -0.75
C LYS A 28 -9.87 -5.22 0.16
N PRO A 29 -10.67 -4.26 -0.36
CA PRO A 29 -11.55 -3.45 0.49
C PRO A 29 -12.62 -4.26 1.26
N ALA A 30 -12.94 -5.47 0.80
CA ALA A 30 -13.92 -6.34 1.41
C ALA A 30 -13.32 -7.34 2.41
N PHE A 31 -11.99 -7.37 2.61
CA PHE A 31 -11.32 -8.34 3.47
C PHE A 31 -11.80 -8.30 4.92
N GLY A 32 -12.09 -7.11 5.47
CA GLY A 32 -12.70 -6.99 6.79
C GLY A 32 -14.02 -7.74 6.93
N THR A 33 -14.86 -7.76 5.89
CA THR A 33 -16.10 -8.56 5.88
C THR A 33 -15.82 -10.04 5.56
N ILE A 34 -14.97 -10.33 4.58
CA ILE A 34 -14.70 -11.70 4.11
C ILE A 34 -14.06 -12.55 5.21
N PHE A 35 -13.15 -11.95 5.98
CA PHE A 35 -12.39 -12.61 7.04
C PHE A 35 -12.85 -12.22 8.44
N GLU A 36 -14.06 -11.69 8.60
CA GLU A 36 -14.62 -11.21 9.88
C GLU A 36 -14.44 -12.24 11.02
N GLN A 37 -14.64 -13.53 10.72
CA GLN A 37 -14.48 -14.62 11.68
C GLN A 37 -13.04 -14.80 12.19
N TYR A 38 -12.03 -14.50 11.37
CA TYR A 38 -10.61 -14.55 11.74
C TYR A 38 -10.14 -13.25 12.40
N LEU A 39 -10.84 -12.15 12.13
CA LEU A 39 -10.47 -10.81 12.56
C LEU A 39 -11.12 -10.41 13.90
N GLY A 40 -12.06 -11.19 14.44
CA GLY A 40 -12.89 -10.82 15.58
C GLY A 40 -12.15 -10.26 16.80
N ASP A 41 -10.99 -10.82 17.15
CA ASP A 41 -10.20 -10.40 18.32
C ASP A 41 -9.19 -9.28 18.01
N TYR A 42 -9.08 -8.87 16.74
CA TYR A 42 -8.15 -7.82 16.32
C TYR A 42 -8.83 -6.46 16.36
N SER A 43 -8.13 -5.45 16.89
CA SER A 43 -8.63 -4.05 16.90
C SER A 43 -8.66 -3.41 15.51
N HIS A 44 -7.85 -3.94 14.58
CA HIS A 44 -7.68 -3.43 13.24
C HIS A 44 -7.48 -4.57 12.24
N TRP A 45 -7.82 -4.32 10.98
CA TRP A 45 -7.48 -5.20 9.86
C TRP A 45 -6.88 -4.35 8.74
N GLY A 46 -6.19 -4.98 7.80
CA GLY A 46 -5.59 -4.24 6.69
C GLY A 46 -5.32 -5.12 5.49
N TYR A 47 -4.83 -4.48 4.44
CA TYR A 47 -4.32 -5.15 3.26
C TYR A 47 -3.01 -4.49 2.83
N CYS A 48 -2.17 -5.29 2.17
CA CYS A 48 -0.97 -4.82 1.52
C CYS A 48 -0.79 -5.47 0.15
N ASP A 49 0.12 -4.91 -0.66
CA ASP A 49 0.65 -5.60 -1.84
C ASP A 49 1.63 -6.70 -1.42
N LEU A 50 1.70 -7.76 -2.23
CA LEU A 50 2.57 -8.92 -1.94
C LEU A 50 4.01 -8.69 -2.40
N ASP A 51 4.26 -7.68 -3.23
CA ASP A 51 5.57 -7.33 -3.77
C ASP A 51 6.20 -6.16 -3.01
N MET A 52 6.22 -6.28 -1.68
CA MET A 52 6.82 -5.30 -0.80
C MET A 52 7.82 -5.93 0.16
N VAL A 53 8.82 -5.16 0.52
CA VAL A 53 9.65 -5.41 1.70
C VAL A 53 9.15 -4.53 2.82
N ALA A 54 8.81 -5.14 3.96
CA ALA A 54 8.49 -4.40 5.19
C ALA A 54 9.75 -4.09 5.98
N GLY A 55 9.87 -2.85 6.43
CA GLY A 55 10.93 -2.38 7.31
C GLY A 55 10.57 -2.56 8.78
N ASN A 56 11.15 -1.71 9.64
CA ASN A 56 10.91 -1.73 11.07
C ASN A 56 9.54 -1.11 11.41
N LEU A 57 8.45 -1.85 11.21
CA LEU A 57 7.09 -1.30 11.36
C LEU A 57 6.78 -0.65 12.73
N PRO A 58 7.25 -1.18 13.88
CA PRO A 58 7.06 -0.52 15.19
C PRO A 58 7.62 0.91 15.27
N LEU A 59 8.58 1.26 14.41
CA LEU A 59 9.12 2.62 14.30
C LEU A 59 8.17 3.55 13.53
N PHE A 60 7.52 3.04 12.48
CA PHE A 60 6.73 3.85 11.56
C PHE A 60 5.24 3.90 11.90
N ILE A 61 4.67 2.81 12.41
CA ILE A 61 3.28 2.76 12.85
C ILE A 61 3.17 3.51 14.17
N GLU A 62 2.27 4.49 14.23
CA GLU A 62 2.12 5.33 15.42
C GLU A 62 0.86 4.94 16.18
N ARG A 63 0.91 4.98 17.52
CA ARG A 63 -0.27 4.72 18.34
C ARG A 63 -1.41 5.69 18.04
N ALA A 64 -1.08 6.96 17.79
CA ALA A 64 -2.06 7.99 17.42
C ALA A 64 -2.77 7.67 16.10
N GLU A 65 -2.06 7.10 15.11
CA GLU A 65 -2.68 6.66 13.85
C GLU A 65 -3.80 5.64 14.10
N LEU A 66 -3.53 4.63 14.94
CA LEU A 66 -4.49 3.58 15.25
C LEU A 66 -5.61 4.03 16.20
N ALA A 67 -5.33 4.98 17.10
CA ALA A 67 -6.30 5.45 18.09
C ALA A 67 -7.26 6.50 17.52
N GLU A 68 -6.74 7.43 16.72
CA GLU A 68 -7.42 8.67 16.31
C GLU A 68 -8.03 8.62 14.91
N HIS A 69 -7.72 7.58 14.13
CA HIS A 69 -8.25 7.43 12.78
C HIS A 69 -9.04 6.13 12.65
N ASP A 70 -9.87 6.06 11.62
CA ASP A 70 -10.64 4.88 11.26
C ASP A 70 -10.00 4.15 10.09
N ILE A 71 -9.28 4.89 9.22
CA ILE A 71 -8.46 4.33 8.15
C ILE A 71 -7.11 5.05 8.10
N VAL A 72 -6.03 4.30 7.97
CA VAL A 72 -4.67 4.83 7.80
C VAL A 72 -4.04 4.16 6.58
N THR A 73 -3.46 4.96 5.69
CA THR A 73 -2.83 4.46 4.47
C THR A 73 -1.47 5.12 4.28
N TYR A 74 -0.50 4.38 3.76
CA TYR A 74 0.85 4.89 3.52
C TYR A 74 1.10 5.11 2.03
N SER A 75 1.62 6.29 1.69
CA SER A 75 1.99 6.72 0.35
C SER A 75 3.50 6.90 0.21
N TRP A 76 3.98 7.05 -1.04
CA TRP A 76 5.36 7.41 -1.37
C TRP A 76 5.53 8.89 -1.76
N GLY A 77 4.64 9.76 -1.28
CA GLY A 77 4.78 11.22 -1.39
C GLY A 77 3.81 11.90 -2.37
N ASP A 78 3.10 11.16 -3.20
CA ASP A 78 1.98 11.62 -4.04
C ASP A 78 0.66 11.69 -3.25
N VAL A 79 0.70 12.30 -2.06
CA VAL A 79 -0.48 12.47 -1.20
C VAL A 79 -1.47 13.50 -1.73
N ASP A 80 -1.09 14.25 -2.78
CA ASP A 80 -1.98 15.12 -3.54
C ASP A 80 -3.08 14.34 -4.28
N ALA A 81 -2.82 13.05 -4.57
CA ALA A 81 -3.86 12.09 -4.92
C ALA A 81 -4.48 11.54 -3.63
N LEU A 82 -5.69 12.00 -3.31
CA LEU A 82 -6.38 11.72 -2.05
C LEU A 82 -7.02 10.32 -2.08
N TYR A 83 -6.21 9.26 -2.10
CA TYR A 83 -6.71 7.89 -2.21
C TYR A 83 -6.05 6.90 -1.22
N LEU A 84 -6.81 5.87 -0.88
CA LEU A 84 -6.41 4.72 -0.08
C LEU A 84 -5.58 3.76 -0.92
N ARG A 85 -4.34 3.50 -0.48
CA ARG A 85 -3.31 2.79 -1.23
C ARG A 85 -3.44 1.27 -1.13
N GLY A 86 -3.31 0.59 -2.27
CA GLY A 86 -3.25 -0.88 -2.30
C GLY A 86 -2.03 -1.47 -1.62
N GLN A 87 -0.94 -0.69 -1.51
CA GLN A 87 0.36 -1.11 -0.96
C GLN A 87 0.28 -1.38 0.53
N TRP A 88 -0.33 -0.47 1.29
CA TRP A 88 -0.57 -0.66 2.71
C TRP A 88 -1.71 0.25 3.17
N THR A 89 -2.79 -0.35 3.67
CA THR A 89 -3.89 0.37 4.32
C THR A 89 -4.45 -0.46 5.47
N VAL A 90 -4.63 0.18 6.62
CA VAL A 90 -5.20 -0.39 7.83
C VAL A 90 -6.50 0.33 8.19
N HIS A 91 -7.46 -0.43 8.71
CA HIS A 91 -8.80 -0.02 9.05
C HIS A 91 -9.07 -0.41 10.50
N ARG A 92 -9.75 0.46 11.23
CA ARG A 92 -10.38 0.11 12.51
C ARG A 92 -11.33 -1.06 12.27
N ASN A 93 -11.26 -2.09 13.12
CA ASN A 93 -12.13 -3.25 13.02
C ASN A 93 -13.52 -2.93 13.60
N ALA A 94 -14.29 -2.17 12.83
CA ALA A 94 -15.67 -1.81 13.10
C ALA A 94 -16.55 -2.22 11.92
N ARG A 95 -17.81 -2.57 12.19
CA ARG A 95 -18.72 -3.15 11.19
C ARG A 95 -19.06 -2.17 10.06
N ASP A 96 -19.28 -0.91 10.40
CA ASP A 96 -19.51 0.17 9.45
C ASP A 96 -18.30 0.38 8.54
N ILE A 97 -17.09 0.47 9.10
CA ILE A 97 -15.84 0.59 8.33
C ILE A 97 -15.61 -0.64 7.44
N SER A 98 -15.81 -1.83 7.99
CA SER A 98 -15.60 -3.10 7.28
C SER A 98 -16.61 -3.34 6.15
N THR A 99 -17.68 -2.54 6.07
CA THR A 99 -18.70 -2.66 5.02
C THR A 99 -18.71 -1.50 4.02
N LEU A 100 -17.77 -0.55 4.15
CA LEU A 100 -17.58 0.59 3.22
C LEU A 100 -17.44 0.17 1.75
N TRP A 101 -16.85 -1.00 1.49
CA TRP A 101 -16.69 -1.54 0.14
C TRP A 101 -18.01 -1.69 -0.63
N LYS A 102 -19.15 -1.79 0.08
CA LYS A 102 -20.48 -1.84 -0.55
C LYS A 102 -20.85 -0.55 -1.28
N GLY A 103 -20.21 0.57 -0.94
CA GLY A 103 -20.32 1.82 -1.67
C GLY A 103 -19.76 1.73 -3.09
N CYS A 104 -18.97 0.70 -3.40
CA CYS A 104 -18.52 0.41 -4.75
C CYS A 104 -19.47 -0.54 -5.49
N PRO A 105 -20.13 -0.09 -6.58
CA PRO A 105 -21.11 -0.91 -7.28
C PRO A 105 -20.56 -2.27 -7.71
N HIS A 106 -19.36 -2.31 -8.30
CA HIS A 106 -18.73 -3.52 -8.82
C HIS A 106 -18.30 -4.53 -7.73
N LEU A 107 -18.19 -4.11 -6.47
CA LEU A 107 -17.97 -5.01 -5.33
C LEU A 107 -19.28 -5.35 -4.61
N GLY A 108 -20.21 -4.39 -4.53
CA GLY A 108 -21.49 -4.50 -3.84
C GLY A 108 -22.65 -4.89 -4.75
N SER A 109 -23.49 -3.92 -5.09
CA SER A 109 -24.79 -4.13 -5.75
C SER A 109 -24.69 -4.74 -7.16
N GLU A 110 -23.61 -4.48 -7.89
CA GLU A 110 -23.37 -4.95 -9.25
C GLU A 110 -22.36 -6.11 -9.35
N LEU A 111 -21.92 -6.69 -8.22
CA LEU A 111 -20.92 -7.78 -8.23
C LEU A 111 -21.29 -8.92 -9.19
N GLN A 112 -22.55 -9.36 -9.18
CA GLN A 112 -23.01 -10.42 -10.07
C GLN A 112 -22.87 -10.05 -11.55
N LYS A 113 -23.24 -8.83 -11.91
CA LYS A 113 -23.14 -8.31 -13.28
C LYS A 113 -21.67 -8.25 -13.70
N GLU A 114 -20.79 -7.69 -12.86
CA GLU A 114 -19.37 -7.58 -13.17
C GLU A 114 -18.70 -8.96 -13.34
N LEU A 115 -18.99 -9.91 -12.46
CA LEU A 115 -18.50 -11.29 -12.59
C LEU A 115 -18.97 -11.97 -13.88
N LEU A 116 -20.24 -11.81 -14.24
CA LEU A 116 -20.78 -12.36 -15.49
C LEU A 116 -20.12 -11.74 -16.72
N LEU A 117 -19.82 -10.44 -16.70
CA LEU A 117 -19.08 -9.77 -17.77
C LEU A 117 -17.65 -10.29 -17.89
N LYS A 118 -16.95 -10.52 -16.76
CA LYS A 118 -15.60 -11.13 -16.76
C LYS A 118 -15.63 -12.57 -17.34
N VAL A 119 -16.60 -13.39 -16.92
CA VAL A 119 -16.76 -14.77 -17.43
C VAL A 119 -17.08 -14.77 -18.93
N ALA A 120 -18.00 -13.91 -19.37
CA ALA A 120 -18.36 -13.78 -20.78
C ALA A 120 -17.17 -13.33 -21.64
N TRP A 121 -16.36 -12.39 -21.12
CA TRP A 121 -15.13 -11.95 -21.77
C TRP A 121 -14.15 -13.10 -21.98
N VAL A 122 -13.82 -13.84 -20.91
CA VAL A 122 -12.94 -15.02 -20.98
C VAL A 122 -13.43 -16.01 -22.03
N ARG A 123 -14.70 -16.42 -21.96
CA ARG A 123 -15.29 -17.38 -22.90
C ARG A 123 -15.24 -16.91 -24.35
N ARG A 124 -15.47 -15.61 -24.58
CA ARG A 124 -15.42 -15.00 -25.92
C ARG A 124 -14.01 -14.99 -26.51
N MET A 125 -13.00 -14.74 -25.68
CA MET A 125 -11.61 -14.75 -26.15
C MET A 125 -11.14 -16.18 -26.44
N GLU A 126 -11.46 -17.13 -25.54
CA GLU A 126 -11.10 -18.54 -25.72
C GLU A 126 -11.85 -19.19 -26.89
N SER A 127 -13.10 -18.82 -27.16
CA SER A 127 -13.85 -19.32 -28.33
C SER A 127 -13.23 -18.90 -29.67
N LYS A 128 -12.39 -17.86 -29.66
CA LYS A 128 -11.61 -17.42 -30.84
C LYS A 128 -10.24 -18.10 -30.92
N GLY A 129 -9.96 -19.07 -30.05
CA GLY A 129 -8.66 -19.74 -29.97
C GLY A 129 -7.55 -18.89 -29.35
N MET A 130 -7.87 -17.76 -28.70
CA MET A 130 -6.86 -16.88 -28.10
C MET A 130 -6.33 -17.49 -26.80
N LYS A 131 -5.00 -17.67 -26.72
CA LYS A 131 -4.31 -18.20 -25.53
C LYS A 131 -3.89 -17.11 -24.53
N SER A 132 -3.77 -15.86 -25.00
CA SER A 132 -3.45 -14.70 -24.17
C SER A 132 -4.31 -13.51 -24.60
N TYR A 133 -4.86 -12.79 -23.64
CA TYR A 133 -5.75 -11.66 -23.88
C TYR A 133 -5.82 -10.73 -22.66
N PRO A 134 -6.20 -9.45 -22.85
CA PRO A 134 -6.31 -8.49 -21.76
C PRO A 134 -7.24 -9.01 -20.68
N LYS A 135 -6.77 -8.96 -19.44
CA LYS A 135 -7.56 -9.33 -18.27
C LYS A 135 -8.53 -8.18 -17.98
N ARG A 136 -9.81 -8.50 -17.77
CA ARG A 136 -10.79 -7.51 -17.32
C ARG A 136 -10.57 -7.27 -15.82
N PHE A 137 -9.52 -6.51 -15.50
CA PHE A 137 -9.19 -6.08 -14.14
C PHE A 137 -9.82 -4.71 -13.86
N GLN A 138 -10.43 -4.55 -12.70
CA GLN A 138 -11.06 -3.32 -12.24
C GLN A 138 -10.53 -3.01 -10.84
N SER A 139 -9.61 -2.04 -10.75
CA SER A 139 -9.11 -1.58 -9.46
C SER A 139 -10.25 -0.95 -8.66
N ALA A 140 -10.34 -1.33 -7.39
CA ALA A 140 -11.28 -0.74 -6.45
C ALA A 140 -10.71 0.52 -5.76
N GLU A 141 -9.42 0.84 -5.91
CA GLU A 141 -8.76 1.91 -5.14
C GLU A 141 -9.49 3.25 -5.23
N GLY A 142 -9.75 3.74 -6.45
CA GLY A 142 -10.43 5.03 -6.63
C GLY A 142 -11.84 5.00 -6.06
N CYS A 143 -12.64 4.02 -6.47
CA CYS A 143 -14.01 3.90 -5.99
C CYS A 143 -14.10 3.77 -4.47
N TYR A 144 -13.26 2.93 -3.87
CA TYR A 144 -13.27 2.67 -2.44
C TYR A 144 -12.83 3.91 -1.66
N SER A 145 -11.81 4.61 -2.14
CA SER A 145 -11.35 5.87 -1.56
C SER A 145 -12.46 6.92 -1.58
N HIS A 146 -13.14 7.06 -2.71
CA HIS A 146 -14.26 7.98 -2.87
C HIS A 146 -15.44 7.61 -1.94
N ALA A 147 -15.81 6.32 -1.88
CA ALA A 147 -16.86 5.84 -0.98
C ALA A 147 -16.50 6.05 0.50
N ALA A 148 -15.26 5.77 0.89
CA ALA A 148 -14.76 6.01 2.25
C ALA A 148 -14.82 7.50 2.59
N ALA A 149 -14.34 8.38 1.72
CA ALA A 149 -14.32 9.82 1.96
C ALA A 149 -15.71 10.46 2.11
N GLN A 150 -16.76 9.79 1.61
CA GLN A 150 -18.15 10.23 1.75
C GLN A 150 -18.84 9.74 3.02
N MET A 151 -18.22 8.85 3.81
CA MET A 151 -18.81 8.35 5.04
C MET A 151 -18.86 9.47 6.10
N PRO A 152 -20.04 9.81 6.65
CA PRO A 152 -20.16 10.85 7.66
C PRO A 152 -19.31 10.54 8.89
N GLY A 153 -18.49 11.51 9.32
CA GLY A 153 -17.70 11.42 10.54
C GLY A 153 -16.46 10.52 10.46
N ILE A 154 -16.15 9.94 9.30
CA ILE A 154 -14.94 9.11 9.15
C ILE A 154 -13.68 9.95 9.33
N ARG A 155 -12.66 9.34 9.93
CA ARG A 155 -11.32 9.91 10.06
C ARG A 155 -10.33 9.10 9.26
N ILE A 156 -9.65 9.71 8.29
CA ILE A 156 -8.68 9.04 7.43
C ILE A 156 -7.34 9.77 7.50
N LYS A 157 -6.23 9.04 7.66
CA LYS A 157 -4.87 9.58 7.53
C LYS A 157 -4.13 8.94 6.36
N MET A 158 -3.53 9.77 5.52
CA MET A 158 -2.64 9.37 4.42
C MET A 158 -1.25 9.91 4.73
N ALA A 159 -0.32 9.03 5.07
CA ALA A 159 1.01 9.39 5.52
C ALA A 159 2.10 8.97 4.53
N HIS A 160 3.10 9.83 4.32
CA HIS A 160 4.24 9.52 3.46
C HIS A 160 5.31 8.74 4.24
N LYS A 161 5.29 7.40 4.14
CA LYS A 161 6.16 6.52 4.95
C LYS A 161 6.81 5.39 4.17
N GLN A 162 6.53 5.25 2.88
CA GLN A 162 7.06 4.15 2.06
C GLN A 162 7.83 4.66 0.86
N PHE A 163 8.74 3.83 0.37
CA PHE A 163 9.43 4.01 -0.90
C PHE A 163 8.71 3.23 -1.99
N VAL A 164 8.72 3.77 -3.21
CA VAL A 164 8.26 3.08 -4.41
C VAL A 164 9.48 2.68 -5.25
N GLY A 165 9.32 1.62 -6.02
CA GLY A 165 10.36 0.95 -6.79
C GLY A 165 11.36 1.89 -7.45
N LEU A 166 12.60 1.42 -7.53
CA LEU A 166 13.70 2.13 -8.17
C LEU A 166 13.40 2.38 -9.66
N SER A 167 13.73 3.58 -10.17
CA SER A 167 13.83 3.80 -11.61
C SER A 167 14.86 2.86 -12.22
N VAL A 168 14.79 2.58 -13.51
CA VAL A 168 15.83 1.79 -14.19
C VAL A 168 16.37 2.55 -15.40
N PRO A 169 17.66 2.95 -15.38
CA PRO A 169 18.60 2.82 -14.27
C PRO A 169 18.20 3.66 -13.03
N SER A 170 18.67 3.25 -11.85
CA SER A 170 18.46 3.98 -10.59
C SER A 170 19.74 4.60 -10.09
N GLU A 171 19.61 5.79 -9.53
CA GLU A 171 20.67 6.45 -8.76
C GLU A 171 20.53 6.13 -7.25
N GLU A 172 19.73 5.13 -6.90
CA GLU A 172 19.47 4.71 -5.52
C GLU A 172 19.60 3.19 -5.38
N VAL A 173 20.00 2.74 -4.19
CA VAL A 173 20.10 1.34 -3.78
C VAL A 173 19.32 1.16 -2.47
N VAL A 174 18.52 0.11 -2.41
CA VAL A 174 17.81 -0.26 -1.18
C VAL A 174 18.63 -1.28 -0.42
N TYR A 175 18.83 -1.06 0.87
CA TYR A 175 19.46 -2.00 1.79
C TYR A 175 18.43 -2.48 2.81
N VAL A 176 18.34 -3.78 3.01
CA VAL A 176 17.52 -4.39 4.05
C VAL A 176 18.45 -4.98 5.09
N ILE A 177 18.60 -4.28 6.21
CA ILE A 177 19.58 -4.61 7.25
C ILE A 177 18.84 -4.81 8.57
N ARG A 178 18.94 -6.01 9.16
CA ARG A 178 18.30 -6.34 10.45
C ARG A 178 16.80 -5.97 10.51
N GLY A 179 16.08 -6.14 9.41
CA GLY A 179 14.65 -5.82 9.29
C GLY A 179 14.32 -4.34 9.04
N ALA A 180 15.30 -3.44 8.97
CA ALA A 180 15.09 -2.06 8.53
C ALA A 180 15.29 -1.93 7.01
N VAL A 181 14.46 -1.12 6.36
CA VAL A 181 14.61 -0.74 4.95
C VAL A 181 15.28 0.62 4.86
N TRP A 182 16.40 0.68 4.15
CA TRP A 182 17.16 1.88 3.86
C TRP A 182 17.14 2.16 2.36
N GLN A 183 16.97 3.42 1.98
CA GLN A 183 17.21 3.92 0.62
C GLN A 183 18.42 4.85 0.66
N CYS A 184 19.41 4.58 -0.18
CA CYS A 184 20.68 5.28 -0.22
C CYS A 184 21.03 5.67 -1.67
N PRO A 185 21.70 6.81 -1.89
CA PRO A 185 22.28 7.14 -3.20
C PRO A 185 23.24 6.03 -3.68
N ALA A 186 23.29 5.79 -4.98
CA ALA A 186 24.11 4.73 -5.57
C ALA A 186 25.62 5.01 -5.45
N ASP A 187 26.01 6.28 -5.37
CA ASP A 187 27.39 6.73 -5.17
C ASP A 187 27.77 6.87 -3.69
N ALA A 188 26.84 6.64 -2.77
CA ALA A 188 27.10 6.71 -1.34
C ALA A 188 28.06 5.60 -0.90
N HIS A 189 29.06 5.96 -0.09
CA HIS A 189 29.84 4.96 0.64
C HIS A 189 28.98 4.41 1.79
N VAL A 190 28.55 3.16 1.67
CA VAL A 190 27.64 2.51 2.63
C VAL A 190 28.40 1.50 3.47
N SER A 191 28.42 1.70 4.79
CA SER A 191 28.87 0.71 5.78
C SER A 191 27.68 -0.07 6.31
N VAL A 192 27.66 -1.40 6.09
CA VAL A 192 26.62 -2.29 6.63
C VAL A 192 26.56 -2.23 8.16
N ASP A 193 27.72 -2.14 8.83
CA ASP A 193 27.80 -2.01 10.28
C ASP A 193 27.19 -0.70 10.78
N GLU A 194 27.36 0.40 10.04
CA GLU A 194 26.74 1.67 10.38
C GLU A 194 25.21 1.60 10.24
N LEU A 195 24.71 1.08 9.11
CA LEU A 195 23.27 0.87 8.93
C LEU A 195 22.70 -0.03 10.03
N ALA A 196 23.42 -1.10 10.38
CA ALA A 196 23.01 -2.06 11.40
C ALA A 196 22.87 -1.43 12.80
N LYS A 197 23.73 -0.46 13.17
CA LYS A 197 23.62 0.30 14.43
C LYS A 197 22.33 1.11 14.51
N HIS A 198 21.87 1.63 13.37
CA HIS A 198 20.66 2.46 13.28
C HIS A 198 19.39 1.68 12.92
N SER A 199 19.51 0.38 12.63
CA SER A 199 18.39 -0.50 12.28
C SER A 199 17.71 -1.13 13.51
N GLN A 200 18.46 -1.23 14.62
CA GLN A 200 17.97 -1.83 15.86
C GLN A 200 17.24 -0.79 16.71
N GLN A 201 15.91 -0.86 16.71
CA GLN A 201 15.12 -0.28 17.80
C GLN A 201 14.27 -1.36 18.47
N PRO A 202 14.21 -1.39 19.81
CA PRO A 202 13.32 -2.28 20.53
C PRO A 202 11.86 -1.90 20.22
N CYS A 203 11.01 -2.90 20.01
CA CYS A 203 9.57 -2.69 19.89
C CYS A 203 9.05 -1.91 21.09
N SER A 204 8.55 -0.69 20.86
CA SER A 204 7.91 0.09 21.90
C SER A 204 6.39 -0.08 21.82
N ALA A 205 5.76 -0.45 22.94
CA ALA A 205 4.30 -0.42 23.03
C ALA A 205 3.75 1.01 22.87
N SER A 206 4.54 2.05 23.14
CA SER A 206 4.07 3.43 22.98
C SER A 206 3.91 3.84 21.52
N LEU A 207 4.61 3.19 20.58
CA LEU A 207 4.59 3.47 19.14
C LEU A 207 4.60 4.99 18.87
N PRO A 208 5.68 5.70 19.25
CA PRO A 208 5.72 7.17 19.23
C PRO A 208 5.66 7.75 17.82
N GLY A 209 5.97 6.94 16.80
CA GLY A 209 6.06 7.38 15.42
C GLY A 209 7.33 8.16 15.11
N VAL A 210 7.45 8.53 13.83
CA VAL A 210 8.63 9.24 13.30
C VAL A 210 8.28 10.51 12.56
N GLN A 211 7.02 10.95 12.63
CA GLN A 211 6.56 12.17 11.98
C GLN A 211 6.04 13.14 13.03
N GLU A 212 6.77 14.23 13.24
CA GLU A 212 6.37 15.32 14.13
C GLU A 212 5.53 16.32 13.35
N ALA A 213 4.28 16.51 13.74
CA ALA A 213 3.39 17.49 13.14
C ALA A 213 3.87 18.93 13.41
N LEU A 214 3.86 19.77 12.37
CA LEU A 214 4.31 21.16 12.42
C LEU A 214 3.18 22.14 12.13
N GLY A 215 3.03 23.15 12.99
CA GLY A 215 2.07 24.23 12.79
C GLY A 215 0.62 23.73 12.74
N THR A 216 -0.25 24.52 12.12
CA THR A 216 -1.68 24.20 11.98
C THR A 216 -1.97 23.48 10.67
N ARG A 217 -2.91 22.54 10.70
CA ARG A 217 -3.47 21.91 9.50
C ARG A 217 -4.12 22.94 8.56
N LEU A 218 -3.97 22.73 7.26
CA LEU A 218 -4.46 23.62 6.20
C LEU A 218 -5.58 22.94 5.41
N PRO A 219 -6.77 23.56 5.26
CA PRO A 219 -7.87 22.94 4.52
C PRO A 219 -7.51 22.83 3.03
N LEU A 220 -7.85 21.70 2.42
CA LEU A 220 -7.61 21.41 1.01
C LEU A 220 -8.89 21.53 0.18
N ARG A 221 -8.74 22.07 -1.03
CA ARG A 221 -9.79 22.03 -2.05
C ARG A 221 -9.63 20.78 -2.89
N VAL A 222 -10.67 19.97 -2.96
CA VAL A 222 -10.71 18.76 -3.78
C VAL A 222 -11.14 19.10 -5.21
N SER A 223 -10.46 18.53 -6.21
CA SER A 223 -10.81 18.58 -7.63
C SER A 223 -10.63 17.19 -8.27
N SER A 224 -11.09 17.03 -9.52
CA SER A 224 -10.84 15.84 -10.34
C SER A 224 -9.67 16.04 -11.32
N GLU A 225 -8.83 17.06 -11.12
CA GLU A 225 -7.79 17.47 -12.06
C GLU A 225 -6.40 17.40 -11.41
N GLY A 226 -5.37 17.20 -12.23
CA GLY A 226 -3.97 17.29 -11.78
C GLY A 226 -3.34 15.99 -11.28
N CYS A 227 -4.12 15.03 -10.77
CA CYS A 227 -3.59 13.76 -10.23
C CYS A 227 -4.35 12.53 -10.75
N GLY A 228 -3.97 11.32 -10.30
CA GLY A 228 -4.86 10.15 -10.35
C GLY A 228 -5.32 9.69 -11.74
N LYS A 229 -4.50 9.88 -12.79
CA LYS A 229 -4.89 9.61 -14.19
C LYS A 229 -5.34 8.17 -14.46
N TRP A 230 -4.91 7.21 -13.64
CA TRP A 230 -5.31 5.80 -13.73
C TRP A 230 -6.72 5.53 -13.16
N MET A 231 -7.24 6.44 -12.35
CA MET A 231 -8.59 6.33 -11.78
C MET A 231 -9.62 6.91 -12.75
N PRO A 232 -10.81 6.29 -12.86
CA PRO A 232 -11.97 6.89 -13.50
C PRO A 232 -12.26 8.28 -12.92
N VAL A 233 -12.68 9.22 -13.76
CA VAL A 233 -12.78 10.64 -13.39
C VAL A 233 -13.79 10.87 -12.26
N GLU A 234 -14.84 10.04 -12.21
CA GLU A 234 -15.91 10.09 -11.20
C GLU A 234 -15.45 9.71 -9.79
N TYR A 235 -14.30 9.04 -9.66
CA TYR A 235 -13.73 8.67 -8.35
C TYR A 235 -12.46 9.43 -8.00
N ARG A 236 -12.03 10.34 -8.88
CA ARG A 236 -10.75 11.03 -8.72
C ARG A 236 -10.90 12.18 -7.73
N MET A 237 -10.09 12.13 -6.69
CA MET A 237 -9.98 13.19 -5.69
C MET A 237 -8.52 13.65 -5.63
N CYS A 238 -8.29 14.88 -6.08
CA CYS A 238 -6.99 15.53 -6.13
C CYS A 238 -7.00 16.80 -5.29
N ALA A 239 -5.88 17.17 -4.70
CA ALA A 239 -5.70 18.46 -4.04
C ALA A 239 -4.38 19.10 -4.44
N SER A 240 -4.34 20.44 -4.43
CA SER A 240 -3.09 21.18 -4.54
C SER A 240 -2.51 21.39 -3.15
N LEU A 241 -1.33 20.84 -2.91
CA LEU A 241 -0.59 21.08 -1.67
C LEU A 241 0.09 22.46 -1.72
N PRO A 242 0.17 23.18 -0.60
CA PRO A 242 0.90 24.43 -0.55
C PRO A 242 2.41 24.18 -0.71
N GLU A 243 3.10 25.08 -1.40
CA GLU A 243 4.56 25.00 -1.47
C GLU A 243 5.16 25.30 -0.09
N PRO A 244 6.02 24.40 0.45
CA PRO A 244 6.77 24.72 1.65
C PRO A 244 7.78 25.85 1.37
N PRO A 245 8.15 26.65 2.39
CA PRO A 245 9.20 27.66 2.25
C PRO A 245 10.48 27.03 1.69
N GLU A 246 11.20 27.77 0.84
CA GLU A 246 12.35 27.24 0.09
C GLU A 246 13.40 26.54 0.97
N ARG A 247 13.74 27.16 2.10
CA ARG A 247 14.66 26.63 3.12
C ARG A 247 14.20 25.33 3.82
N GLU A 248 12.94 24.95 3.65
CA GLU A 248 12.28 23.83 4.32
C GLU A 248 11.82 22.74 3.34
N ARG A 249 11.99 22.94 2.01
CA ARG A 249 11.49 22.01 0.97
C ARG A 249 12.02 20.59 1.13
N ASP A 250 13.26 20.43 1.61
CA ASP A 250 13.90 19.11 1.75
C ASP A 250 13.66 18.46 3.11
N THR A 251 13.09 19.18 4.08
CA THR A 251 12.93 18.71 5.47
C THR A 251 11.48 18.61 5.93
N VAL A 252 10.57 19.20 5.16
CA VAL A 252 9.13 19.26 5.47
C VAL A 252 8.36 18.58 4.36
N SER A 253 7.50 17.63 4.76
CA SER A 253 6.56 16.97 3.87
C SER A 253 5.14 17.09 4.44
N PHE A 254 4.16 16.52 3.73
CA PHE A 254 2.76 16.62 4.10
C PHE A 254 2.16 15.23 4.31
N SER A 255 1.35 15.11 5.36
CA SER A 255 0.33 14.08 5.49
C SER A 255 -1.03 14.70 5.20
N ILE A 256 -1.98 13.86 4.82
CA ILE A 256 -3.36 14.28 4.59
C ILE A 256 -4.25 13.66 5.64
N GLU A 257 -5.14 14.47 6.18
CA GLU A 257 -6.17 14.04 7.13
C GLU A 257 -7.55 14.39 6.57
N LEU A 258 -8.47 13.44 6.61
CA LEU A 258 -9.89 13.68 6.39
C LEU A 258 -10.57 13.65 7.76
N GLU A 259 -11.25 14.74 8.12
CA GLU A 259 -12.07 14.81 9.32
C GLU A 259 -13.27 15.72 9.05
N GLY A 260 -14.46 15.33 9.51
CA GLY A 260 -15.67 16.14 9.35
C GLY A 260 -16.07 16.39 7.88
N GLY A 261 -15.66 15.51 6.95
CA GLY A 261 -15.91 15.66 5.51
C GLY A 261 -15.00 16.66 4.80
N GLN A 262 -13.97 17.17 5.47
CA GLN A 262 -13.00 18.10 4.91
C GLN A 262 -11.59 17.50 4.95
N PHE A 263 -10.88 17.58 3.82
CA PHE A 263 -9.46 17.22 3.75
C PHE A 263 -8.57 18.35 4.27
N TYR A 264 -7.51 17.99 4.97
CA TYR A 264 -6.50 18.90 5.49
C TYR A 264 -5.10 18.39 5.14
N ALA A 265 -4.19 19.30 4.80
CA ALA A 265 -2.77 19.04 4.76
C ALA A 265 -2.15 19.38 6.12
N GLN A 266 -1.47 18.40 6.72
CA GLN A 266 -0.68 18.58 7.92
C GLN A 266 0.80 18.51 7.53
N ARG A 267 1.53 19.59 7.80
CA ARG A 267 2.99 19.60 7.64
C ARG A 267 3.60 18.69 8.71
N PHE A 268 4.65 17.98 8.36
CA PHE A 268 5.43 17.23 9.33
C PHE A 268 6.93 17.31 9.04
N ARG A 269 7.73 17.06 10.06
CA ARG A 269 9.16 16.77 9.95
C ARG A 269 9.40 15.31 10.33
N THR A 270 10.27 14.62 9.60
CA THR A 270 10.73 13.30 10.01
C THR A 270 11.71 13.41 11.18
N THR A 271 11.49 12.67 12.26
CA THR A 271 12.40 12.61 13.41
C THR A 271 13.53 11.60 13.20
N LEU A 272 13.41 10.73 12.18
CA LEU A 272 14.49 9.83 11.80
C LEU A 272 15.62 10.60 11.13
N ARG A 273 16.83 10.32 11.60
CA ARG A 273 18.06 10.86 11.02
C ARG A 273 18.27 10.31 9.61
N VAL A 274 18.47 11.22 8.65
CA VAL A 274 19.16 10.93 7.40
C VAL A 274 20.65 10.90 7.71
N LEU A 275 21.34 9.82 7.32
CA LEU A 275 22.77 9.68 7.56
C LEU A 275 23.55 10.66 6.69
N ASP A 276 24.81 10.92 7.06
CA ASP A 276 25.65 11.93 6.39
C ASP A 276 25.95 11.56 4.93
N ASN A 277 25.80 10.27 4.57
CA ASN A 277 25.90 9.74 3.21
C ASN A 277 24.57 9.75 2.43
N GLY A 278 23.52 10.38 2.97
CA GLY A 278 22.21 10.51 2.32
C GLY A 278 21.26 9.31 2.53
N CYS A 279 21.71 8.24 3.19
CA CYS A 279 20.85 7.09 3.48
C CYS A 279 19.71 7.44 4.44
N ARG A 280 18.50 6.98 4.13
CA ARG A 280 17.27 7.21 4.92
C ARG A 280 16.44 5.93 5.08
N GLN A 281 15.71 5.81 6.18
CA GLN A 281 14.82 4.67 6.42
C GLN A 281 13.38 4.92 5.98
N GLY A 282 12.68 3.83 5.61
CA GLY A 282 11.25 3.84 5.28
C GLY A 282 10.53 2.62 5.86
N ALA A 283 9.19 2.72 5.97
CA ALA A 283 8.34 1.66 6.50
C ALA A 283 8.24 0.47 5.53
N PHE A 284 8.22 0.77 4.24
CA PHE A 284 8.09 -0.23 3.17
C PHE A 284 8.90 0.17 1.95
N PHE A 285 9.36 -0.82 1.19
CA PHE A 285 9.80 -0.65 -0.19
C PHE A 285 8.92 -1.50 -1.11
N HIS A 286 8.22 -0.86 -2.04
CA HIS A 286 7.30 -1.52 -2.98
C HIS A 286 7.96 -1.72 -4.35
N MET A 287 8.00 -2.96 -4.86
CA MET A 287 8.74 -3.35 -6.07
C MET A 287 8.02 -2.98 -7.39
N GLN A 288 7.28 -1.86 -7.43
CA GLN A 288 6.41 -1.51 -8.55
C GLN A 288 7.12 -1.46 -9.91
N GLU A 289 8.25 -0.78 -9.98
CA GLU A 289 8.99 -0.57 -11.24
C GLU A 289 9.66 -1.86 -11.72
N TRP A 290 10.04 -2.76 -10.80
CA TRP A 290 10.62 -4.06 -11.13
C TRP A 290 9.67 -4.92 -11.95
N LYS A 291 8.36 -4.86 -11.65
CA LYS A 291 7.31 -5.56 -12.42
C LYS A 291 7.30 -5.18 -13.91
N LYS A 292 7.80 -3.99 -14.28
CA LYS A 292 7.82 -3.52 -15.67
C LYS A 292 8.97 -4.13 -16.47
N LEU A 293 10.03 -4.56 -15.80
CA LEU A 293 11.29 -4.98 -16.40
C LEU A 293 11.47 -6.49 -16.35
N TRP A 294 11.05 -7.11 -15.26
CA TRP A 294 11.18 -8.54 -15.05
C TRP A 294 9.83 -9.18 -15.42
N ASP A 295 9.70 -9.63 -16.68
CA ASP A 295 8.59 -10.49 -17.06
C ASP A 295 8.74 -11.80 -16.26
N PHE A 296 7.81 -12.07 -15.35
CA PHE A 296 7.80 -13.22 -14.44
C PHE A 296 7.75 -14.59 -15.15
N SER A 297 7.94 -14.62 -16.48
CA SER A 297 7.95 -15.82 -17.32
C SER A 297 9.31 -16.51 -17.39
N SER A 298 10.42 -15.83 -17.06
CA SER A 298 11.79 -16.35 -17.27
C SER A 298 12.63 -16.54 -16.02
N HIS A 299 12.25 -15.99 -14.87
CA HIS A 299 13.05 -16.05 -13.64
C HIS A 299 12.20 -16.61 -12.49
N GLY A 300 12.43 -17.88 -12.17
CA GLY A 300 11.95 -18.45 -10.92
C GLY A 300 12.64 -17.72 -9.77
N VAL A 301 11.87 -17.19 -8.83
CA VAL A 301 12.41 -16.87 -7.51
C VAL A 301 12.58 -18.21 -6.83
N ASP A 302 13.81 -18.70 -6.73
CA ASP A 302 14.08 -19.88 -5.93
C ASP A 302 13.63 -19.54 -4.50
N PRO A 303 12.67 -20.29 -3.92
CA PRO A 303 12.31 -20.08 -2.54
C PRO A 303 13.58 -20.29 -1.71
N LEU A 304 13.89 -19.35 -0.81
CA LEU A 304 14.81 -19.65 0.28
C LEU A 304 14.26 -20.90 0.97
N GLU A 305 14.95 -22.03 0.81
CA GLU A 305 14.61 -23.26 1.50
C GLU A 305 14.79 -23.02 3.00
N LEU A 306 13.73 -22.54 3.65
CA LEU A 306 13.58 -22.64 5.09
C LEU A 306 13.40 -24.13 5.36
N SER A 307 14.49 -24.80 5.74
CA SER A 307 14.47 -26.22 6.10
C SER A 307 13.38 -26.44 7.16
N PRO A 308 12.36 -27.27 6.88
CA PRO A 308 11.33 -27.56 7.87
C PRO A 308 11.96 -28.19 9.11
N GLY A 309 11.91 -27.50 10.25
CA GLY A 309 12.42 -28.00 11.54
C GLY A 309 13.72 -27.36 12.04
N THR A 310 14.34 -26.45 11.28
CA THR A 310 15.29 -25.49 11.86
C THR A 310 14.52 -24.28 12.36
N ASP A 311 14.75 -23.86 13.61
CA ASP A 311 14.27 -22.55 14.06
C ASP A 311 14.67 -21.50 13.01
N PRO A 312 13.77 -20.59 12.63
CA PRO A 312 14.15 -19.51 11.72
C PRO A 312 15.42 -18.85 12.27
N PRO A 313 16.42 -18.56 11.42
CA PRO A 313 17.65 -17.95 11.90
C PRO A 313 17.29 -16.75 12.76
N SER A 314 17.99 -16.61 13.89
CA SER A 314 17.74 -15.52 14.87
C SER A 314 17.77 -14.13 14.23
N PHE A 315 18.33 -14.00 13.03
CA PHE A 315 18.33 -12.80 12.21
C PHE A 315 17.96 -13.13 10.76
N LEU A 316 17.08 -12.31 10.17
CA LEU A 316 16.83 -12.31 8.74
C LEU A 316 18.13 -11.91 8.00
N PRO A 317 18.46 -12.57 6.87
CA PRO A 317 19.64 -12.20 6.08
C PRO A 317 19.51 -10.76 5.61
N SER A 318 20.64 -10.06 5.59
CA SER A 318 20.70 -8.72 5.01
C SER A 318 20.89 -8.81 3.50
N PHE A 319 20.28 -7.90 2.75
CA PHE A 319 20.36 -7.90 1.29
C PHE A 319 20.21 -6.51 0.71
N THR A 320 20.60 -6.35 -0.55
CA THR A 320 20.37 -5.14 -1.33
C THR A 320 19.39 -5.39 -2.46
N ILE A 321 18.77 -4.31 -2.91
CA ILE A 321 17.97 -4.25 -4.13
C ILE A 321 18.49 -3.04 -4.92
N SER A 322 19.04 -3.27 -6.10
CA SER A 322 19.53 -2.25 -7.03
C SER A 322 19.04 -2.54 -8.44
N THR A 323 19.27 -1.66 -9.41
CA THR A 323 18.94 -1.94 -10.82
C THR A 323 19.43 -3.30 -11.33
N ASP A 324 20.54 -3.82 -10.78
CA ASP A 324 21.16 -5.06 -11.24
C ASP A 324 20.50 -6.33 -10.67
N GLY A 325 19.75 -6.23 -9.57
CA GLY A 325 19.20 -7.41 -8.91
C GLY A 325 19.01 -7.28 -7.41
N VAL A 326 18.59 -8.39 -6.81
CA VAL A 326 18.63 -8.61 -5.36
C VAL A 326 19.90 -9.38 -5.03
N ALA A 327 20.71 -8.90 -4.10
CA ALA A 327 21.96 -9.55 -3.70
C ALA A 327 22.03 -9.69 -2.17
N LEU A 328 22.41 -10.88 -1.68
CA LEU A 328 22.67 -11.09 -0.26
C LEU A 328 23.93 -10.33 0.16
N LEU A 329 23.87 -9.70 1.34
CA LEU A 329 25.02 -9.11 2.00
C LEU A 329 25.62 -10.17 2.93
N THR A 330 26.85 -10.59 2.63
CA THR A 330 27.62 -11.57 3.41
C THR A 330 28.31 -10.94 4.59
#